data_AF-A0A6S6W302-F1
#
_entry.id   AF-A0A6S6W302-F1
#
_cell.length_a   1.000
_cell.length_b   1.000
_cell.length_c   1.000
_cell.angle_alpha   90.00
_cell.angle_beta   90.00
_cell.angle_gamma   90.00
#
_symmetry.space_group_name_H-M   'P 1'
#
loop_
_entity.id
_entity.type
_entity.pdbx_description
1 polymer ?
#
loop_
_entity_poly.entity_id
_entity_poly.type
_entity_poly.pdbx_seq_one_letter_code
_entity_poly.pdbx_strand_id
1 'polypeptide(L)'
;MAAKTPAGRPGTLTPDEERKLRELWGIVMRVFGVETANGVEEVASPAVSEPAADGKKDKKKSRLNVFKRNKGDKAADDKASTTSDSSTPSDIGKLSISADDDKFGQTAEFKAAIANIPPEELRRTFWSMVKHDHPDALLLRFLRARKWDVEKALVMMISTMHWRLNEMHVDDDVIKNGELGALQNTSTDAKEKKNAEDFLVQLRMGKSYLHGVDLEGRPLCFVRARLHKAGEQTEESLERFTVYTIETARMLLRPPIDTATIVFDMSEFSMANMDYTPVKFMIKCFEANYPESLGTVLVYRAPWVFNAVWSIVKGWLDPVVAGKVHFAKTVDELSNYIPRSQIPTDQGGDEKWEYKYPEPVPGENDKMKEEAPKLELQKERQQIVDKYEATVLEWIHAGDSASLEDARKERDAVAEQLRVNYWKLDPYVRARSLYDRMGVIQEGGKLDFYPKAPEPAAAAAAPATETSADDLD
;
A
#
# COMPACT_ATOMS: atom_id res chain seq x y z
N MET A 1 2.86 10.79 -25.95
CA MET A 1 4.22 10.22 -25.90
C MET A 1 4.18 9.10 -24.89
N ALA A 2 4.56 7.86 -25.23
CA ALA A 2 4.69 6.83 -24.20
C ALA A 2 5.72 7.34 -23.17
N ALA A 3 5.29 7.54 -21.92
CA ALA A 3 6.19 7.95 -20.86
C ALA A 3 7.32 6.93 -20.79
N LYS A 4 8.58 7.39 -20.92
CA LYS A 4 9.72 6.50 -20.70
C LYS A 4 9.61 5.95 -19.29
N THR A 5 9.61 4.63 -19.15
CA THR A 5 9.64 3.98 -17.83
C THR A 5 10.81 4.57 -17.03
N PRO A 6 10.58 5.15 -15.84
CA PRO A 6 11.68 5.74 -15.09
C PRO A 6 12.66 4.65 -14.58
N ALA A 7 13.85 5.06 -14.16
CA ALA A 7 14.88 4.14 -13.63
C ALA A 7 14.40 3.37 -12.38
N GLY A 8 15.05 2.23 -12.10
CA GLY A 8 14.77 1.41 -10.92
C GLY A 8 13.41 0.70 -10.95
N ARG A 9 12.86 0.46 -12.14
CA ARG A 9 11.59 -0.25 -12.39
C ARG A 9 11.83 -1.50 -13.24
N PRO A 10 10.87 -2.44 -13.33
CA PRO A 10 10.99 -3.56 -14.25
C PRO A 10 11.33 -3.08 -15.66
N GLY A 11 12.33 -3.72 -16.27
CA GLY A 11 12.84 -3.36 -17.60
C GLY A 11 13.81 -2.17 -17.65
N THR A 12 14.07 -1.46 -16.55
CA THR A 12 14.99 -0.31 -16.49
C THR A 12 16.09 -0.45 -15.44
N LEU A 13 16.26 -1.64 -14.86
CA LEU A 13 17.28 -1.92 -13.85
C LEU A 13 18.69 -1.96 -14.45
N THR A 14 19.64 -1.38 -13.74
CA THR A 14 21.06 -1.63 -13.98
C THR A 14 21.46 -3.04 -13.50
N PRO A 15 22.61 -3.59 -13.92
CA PRO A 15 23.07 -4.90 -13.45
C PRO A 15 23.21 -5.00 -11.92
N ASP A 16 23.60 -3.92 -11.25
CA ASP A 16 23.71 -3.88 -9.78
C ASP A 16 22.33 -3.87 -9.12
N GLU A 17 21.40 -3.07 -9.64
CA GLU A 17 20.02 -3.03 -9.18
C GLU A 17 19.29 -4.38 -9.35
N GLU A 18 19.53 -5.07 -10.47
CA GLU A 18 19.02 -6.43 -10.73
C GLU A 18 19.59 -7.44 -9.71
N ARG A 19 20.88 -7.33 -9.37
CA ARG A 19 21.50 -8.14 -8.30
C ARG A 19 20.86 -7.85 -6.94
N LYS A 20 20.62 -6.58 -6.61
CA LYS A 20 19.97 -6.17 -5.34
C LYS A 20 18.53 -6.66 -5.24
N LEU A 21 17.79 -6.64 -6.35
CA LEU A 21 16.47 -7.25 -6.42
C LEU A 21 16.53 -8.76 -6.18
N ARG A 22 17.49 -9.46 -6.79
CA ARG A 22 17.71 -10.90 -6.57
C ARG A 22 18.07 -11.22 -5.12
N GLU A 23 18.95 -10.43 -4.52
CA GLU A 23 19.33 -10.55 -3.09
C GLU A 23 18.11 -10.38 -2.19
N LEU A 24 17.28 -9.34 -2.42
CA LEU A 24 16.06 -9.12 -1.64
C LEU A 24 15.09 -10.29 -1.79
N TRP A 25 14.81 -10.73 -3.02
CA TRP A 25 13.96 -11.91 -3.26
C TRP A 25 14.47 -13.15 -2.52
N GLY A 26 15.78 -13.41 -2.53
CA GLY A 26 16.37 -14.55 -1.82
C GLY A 26 16.20 -14.49 -0.30
N ILE A 27 16.19 -13.30 0.31
CA ILE A 27 15.87 -13.17 1.73
C ILE A 27 14.37 -13.29 1.98
N VAL A 28 13.54 -12.71 1.11
CA VAL A 28 12.07 -12.77 1.19
C VAL A 28 11.57 -14.21 1.10
N MET A 29 12.08 -15.04 0.19
CA MET A 29 11.70 -16.45 0.08
C MET A 29 12.02 -17.24 1.37
N ARG A 30 13.17 -16.96 2.00
CA ARG A 30 13.53 -17.56 3.29
C ARG A 30 12.59 -17.11 4.40
N VAL A 31 12.22 -15.83 4.45
CA VAL A 31 11.23 -15.32 5.42
C VAL A 31 9.86 -15.96 5.21
N PHE A 32 9.50 -16.28 3.97
CA PHE A 32 8.25 -16.92 3.60
C PHE A 32 8.25 -18.44 3.80
N GLY A 33 9.36 -19.02 4.26
CA GLY A 33 9.48 -20.47 4.43
C GLY A 33 9.47 -21.25 3.11
N VAL A 34 9.75 -20.58 1.98
CA VAL A 34 9.89 -21.21 0.68
C VAL A 34 11.33 -21.72 0.57
N GLU A 35 11.52 -23.02 0.76
CA GLU A 35 12.85 -23.64 0.71
C GLU A 35 13.53 -23.41 -0.66
N THR A 36 14.72 -22.83 -0.64
CA THR A 36 15.68 -22.99 -1.74
C THR A 36 16.17 -24.44 -1.68
N ALA A 37 15.66 -25.31 -2.54
CA ALA A 37 16.18 -26.66 -2.64
C ALA A 37 17.69 -26.62 -2.92
N ASN A 38 18.46 -27.16 -1.96
CA ASN A 38 19.91 -27.40 -1.89
C ASN A 38 20.79 -26.31 -1.25
N GLY A 39 21.50 -26.75 -0.22
CA GLY A 39 22.38 -25.97 0.64
C GLY A 39 23.54 -25.33 -0.10
N VAL A 40 23.78 -24.08 0.26
CA VAL A 40 25.08 -23.44 0.11
C VAL A 40 25.86 -23.82 1.36
N GLU A 41 26.87 -24.67 1.19
CA GLU A 41 27.93 -24.86 2.17
C GLU A 41 28.41 -23.48 2.63
N GLU A 42 28.42 -23.27 3.95
CA GLU A 42 29.11 -22.14 4.55
C GLU A 42 30.52 -22.07 3.94
N VAL A 43 30.78 -21.01 3.16
CA VAL A 43 32.15 -20.65 2.81
C VAL A 43 32.79 -20.16 4.11
N ALA A 44 33.39 -21.10 4.82
CA ALA A 44 34.20 -20.85 5.99
C ALA A 44 35.29 -19.84 5.62
N SER A 45 35.23 -18.65 6.22
CA SER A 45 36.35 -17.73 6.18
C SER A 45 37.53 -18.35 6.96
N PRO A 46 38.77 -18.24 6.46
CA PRO A 46 39.90 -18.93 7.07
C PRO A 46 40.19 -18.35 8.46
N ALA A 47 40.23 -19.24 9.44
CA ALA A 47 40.65 -18.93 10.80
C ALA A 47 42.06 -18.32 10.77
N VAL A 48 42.16 -17.05 11.15
CA VAL A 48 43.45 -16.44 11.51
C VAL A 48 43.80 -16.96 12.90
N SER A 49 44.76 -17.87 12.94
CA SER A 49 45.46 -18.28 14.15
C SER A 49 46.40 -17.16 14.60
N GLU A 50 46.22 -16.68 15.84
CA GLU A 50 47.29 -16.00 16.57
C GLU A 50 47.49 -16.63 17.96
N PRO A 51 48.73 -16.62 18.47
CA PRO A 51 49.21 -17.64 19.39
C PRO A 51 48.96 -17.32 20.86
N ALA A 52 48.97 -18.38 21.66
CA ALA A 52 48.89 -18.33 23.11
C ALA A 52 50.04 -17.52 23.74
N ALA A 53 49.72 -16.70 24.74
CA ALA A 53 50.67 -16.20 25.71
C ALA A 53 50.03 -16.13 27.12
N ASP A 54 50.68 -16.83 28.03
CA ASP A 54 50.50 -16.82 29.49
C ASP A 54 50.62 -15.41 30.09
N GLY A 55 49.90 -15.13 31.18
CA GLY A 55 50.16 -13.93 31.98
C GLY A 55 49.18 -13.64 33.12
N LYS A 56 49.61 -13.94 34.35
CA LYS A 56 48.91 -13.71 35.63
C LYS A 56 48.64 -12.22 35.95
N LYS A 57 47.47 -12.01 36.57
CA LYS A 57 47.02 -10.96 37.52
C LYS A 57 48.03 -9.86 37.93
N ASP A 58 47.53 -8.62 37.93
CA ASP A 58 47.65 -7.75 39.11
C ASP A 58 46.51 -6.73 39.28
N LYS A 59 46.16 -6.46 40.55
CA LYS A 59 45.08 -5.57 41.03
C LYS A 59 45.61 -4.16 41.34
N LYS A 60 44.79 -3.12 41.12
CA LYS A 60 44.41 -2.07 42.12
C LYS A 60 43.42 -1.04 41.53
N LYS A 61 42.21 -0.96 42.13
CA LYS A 61 41.66 0.16 42.94
C LYS A 61 41.39 1.44 42.12
N SER A 62 40.17 2.00 42.07
CA SER A 62 39.54 2.64 43.24
C SER A 62 38.21 3.35 42.87
N ARG A 63 37.13 3.05 43.64
CA ARG A 63 36.05 3.96 44.17
C ARG A 63 35.06 4.59 43.17
N LEU A 64 33.73 4.71 43.39
CA LEU A 64 32.81 4.50 44.53
C LEU A 64 31.36 4.43 43.95
N ASN A 65 30.59 3.38 44.27
CA ASN A 65 29.36 3.34 45.10
C ASN A 65 28.03 3.89 44.53
N VAL A 66 27.03 2.97 44.39
CA VAL A 66 25.74 2.89 45.15
C VAL A 66 24.58 3.47 44.32
N PHE A 67 23.58 2.71 43.88
CA PHE A 67 22.53 2.08 44.70
C PHE A 67 22.12 0.68 44.24
N LYS A 68 21.81 -0.14 45.25
CA LYS A 68 21.34 -1.52 45.19
C LYS A 68 19.91 -1.53 45.72
N ARG A 69 18.97 -2.17 45.01
CA ARG A 69 17.72 -2.66 45.61
C ARG A 69 17.36 -4.03 45.03
N ASN A 70 17.79 -5.04 45.78
CA ASN A 70 17.29 -6.41 45.84
C ASN A 70 15.78 -6.42 46.20
N LYS A 71 14.94 -7.44 46.00
CA LYS A 71 15.01 -8.84 45.56
C LYS A 71 13.55 -9.33 45.52
N GLY A 72 13.22 -10.35 44.73
CA GLY A 72 11.95 -11.06 44.83
C GLY A 72 11.91 -12.28 43.93
N ASP A 73 12.58 -13.37 44.36
CA ASP A 73 12.46 -14.69 43.75
C ASP A 73 11.05 -15.26 43.97
N LYS A 74 10.43 -15.84 42.93
CA LYS A 74 9.48 -16.95 43.06
C LYS A 74 9.68 -17.91 41.89
N ALA A 75 9.83 -19.19 42.26
CA ALA A 75 10.05 -20.32 41.38
C ALA A 75 8.74 -20.93 40.87
N ALA A 76 8.88 -21.65 39.76
CA ALA A 76 8.08 -22.74 39.21
C ALA A 76 6.66 -22.45 38.72
N ASP A 77 6.46 -22.63 37.40
CA ASP A 77 5.53 -23.65 36.92
C ASP A 77 5.91 -24.06 35.48
N ASP A 78 6.28 -25.33 35.33
CA ASP A 78 6.41 -26.02 34.06
C ASP A 78 5.00 -26.17 33.44
N LYS A 79 4.77 -25.50 32.31
CA LYS A 79 3.72 -25.90 31.37
C LYS A 79 4.30 -25.95 29.97
N ALA A 80 4.28 -27.16 29.43
CA ALA A 80 4.58 -27.49 28.05
C ALA A 80 3.84 -26.54 27.10
N SER A 81 4.60 -25.75 26.34
CA SER A 81 4.11 -25.12 25.12
C SER A 81 4.67 -25.89 23.93
N THR A 82 3.76 -26.43 23.14
CA THR A 82 3.98 -26.96 21.79
C THR A 82 4.93 -26.07 20.99
N THR A 83 6.08 -26.63 20.64
CA THR A 83 7.05 -26.06 19.70
C THR A 83 6.43 -26.04 18.31
N SER A 84 5.92 -24.88 17.88
CA SER A 84 5.91 -24.54 16.47
C SER A 84 7.31 -24.06 16.11
N ASP A 85 8.12 -24.94 15.52
CA ASP A 85 9.38 -24.56 14.88
C ASP A 85 9.05 -23.60 13.72
N SER A 86 8.99 -22.30 14.00
CA SER A 86 9.01 -21.28 12.95
C SER A 86 10.44 -21.19 12.46
N SER A 87 10.70 -21.75 11.28
CA SER A 87 12.01 -21.84 10.64
C SER A 87 12.53 -20.49 10.12
N THR A 88 12.39 -19.41 10.88
CA THR A 88 13.04 -18.14 10.52
C THR A 88 14.52 -18.24 10.88
N PRO A 89 15.45 -18.11 9.93
CA PRO A 89 16.89 -18.15 10.23
C PRO A 89 17.25 -17.12 11.30
N SER A 90 18.01 -17.53 12.33
CA SER A 90 18.34 -16.71 13.51
C SER A 90 19.02 -15.37 13.20
N ASP A 91 19.54 -15.21 11.99
CA ASP A 91 20.24 -13.99 11.56
C ASP A 91 19.28 -12.92 10.99
N ILE A 92 18.12 -13.31 10.46
CA ILE A 92 17.13 -12.35 9.95
C ILE A 92 16.46 -11.61 11.10
N GLY A 93 16.15 -12.30 12.21
CA GLY A 93 15.54 -11.69 13.40
C GLY A 93 16.45 -10.67 14.12
N LYS A 94 17.75 -10.64 13.79
CA LYS A 94 18.71 -9.67 14.35
C LYS A 94 18.78 -8.37 13.55
N LEU A 95 18.19 -8.32 12.36
CA LEU A 95 18.21 -7.12 11.53
C LEU A 95 17.57 -5.93 12.26
N SER A 96 18.19 -4.76 12.09
CA SER A 96 17.72 -3.50 12.64
C SER A 96 18.22 -2.36 11.78
N ILE A 97 17.41 -1.31 11.67
CA ILE A 97 17.85 -0.06 11.04
C ILE A 97 18.40 0.90 12.10
N SER A 98 19.26 1.83 11.70
CA SER A 98 19.81 2.82 12.63
C SER A 98 18.69 3.67 13.24
N ALA A 99 18.90 4.18 14.46
CA ALA A 99 17.92 5.03 15.13
C ALA A 99 17.51 6.26 14.29
N ASP A 100 18.45 6.79 13.50
CA ASP A 100 18.19 7.92 12.58
C ASP A 100 17.25 7.56 11.41
N ASP A 101 17.23 6.28 11.01
CA ASP A 101 16.37 5.77 9.95
C ASP A 101 15.04 5.18 10.50
N ASP A 102 14.89 5.04 11.81
CA ASP A 102 13.75 4.38 12.49
C ASP A 102 12.66 5.35 12.98
N LYS A 103 12.39 6.41 12.20
CA LYS A 103 11.45 7.50 12.55
C LYS A 103 10.07 7.00 13.01
N PHE A 104 9.59 5.90 12.44
CA PHE A 104 8.25 5.36 12.70
C PHE A 104 8.25 4.08 13.54
N GLY A 105 9.39 3.64 14.08
CA GLY A 105 9.48 2.42 14.88
C GLY A 105 9.39 1.13 14.06
N GLN A 106 9.79 1.17 12.79
CA GLN A 106 9.80 0.03 11.88
C GLN A 106 10.66 -1.13 12.41
N THR A 107 11.76 -0.88 13.12
CA THR A 107 12.55 -1.99 13.70
C THR A 107 11.73 -2.81 14.69
N ALA A 108 10.89 -2.16 15.51
CA ALA A 108 10.05 -2.84 16.48
C ALA A 108 8.93 -3.62 15.78
N GLU A 109 8.26 -2.99 14.80
CA GLU A 109 7.24 -3.64 13.96
C GLU A 109 7.81 -4.86 13.22
N PHE A 110 9.02 -4.75 12.67
CA PHE A 110 9.73 -5.84 11.99
C PHE A 110 9.97 -7.03 12.93
N LYS A 111 10.53 -6.76 14.12
CA LYS A 111 10.78 -7.81 15.12
C LYS A 111 9.50 -8.45 15.60
N ALA A 112 8.44 -7.66 15.78
CA ALA A 112 7.12 -8.17 16.15
C ALA A 112 6.55 -9.09 15.06
N ALA A 113 6.64 -8.72 13.79
CA ALA A 113 6.21 -9.57 12.67
C ALA A 113 7.00 -10.88 12.60
N ILE A 114 8.33 -10.81 12.63
CA ILE A 114 9.20 -11.99 12.55
C ILE A 114 8.96 -12.95 13.73
N ALA A 115 8.65 -12.42 14.91
CA ALA A 115 8.41 -13.24 16.10
C ALA A 115 6.99 -13.84 16.16
N ASN A 116 5.98 -13.15 15.64
CA ASN A 116 4.57 -13.47 15.93
C ASN A 116 3.74 -13.84 14.69
N ILE A 117 4.21 -13.58 13.47
CA ILE A 117 3.48 -13.89 12.24
C ILE A 117 4.12 -15.11 11.56
N PRO A 118 3.36 -16.18 11.29
CA PRO A 118 3.87 -17.34 10.58
C PRO A 118 4.41 -16.99 9.17
N PRO A 119 5.49 -17.64 8.70
CA PRO A 119 6.06 -17.43 7.36
C PRO A 119 5.04 -17.48 6.21
N GLU A 120 4.10 -18.43 6.26
CA GLU A 120 3.06 -18.60 5.26
C GLU A 120 2.04 -17.46 5.27
N GLU A 121 1.81 -16.85 6.43
CA GLU A 121 0.92 -15.69 6.56
C GLU A 121 1.60 -14.42 6.03
N LEU A 122 2.91 -14.25 6.26
CA LEU A 122 3.69 -13.20 5.60
C LEU A 122 3.68 -13.40 4.07
N ARG A 123 3.94 -14.62 3.59
CA ARG A 123 3.87 -14.97 2.15
C ARG A 123 2.51 -14.59 1.56
N ARG A 124 1.41 -14.99 2.21
CA ARG A 124 0.04 -14.65 1.80
C ARG A 124 -0.21 -13.15 1.78
N THR A 125 0.29 -12.42 2.78
CA THR A 125 0.14 -10.96 2.89
C THR A 125 0.85 -10.25 1.74
N PHE A 126 2.08 -10.67 1.39
CA PHE A 126 2.79 -10.14 0.23
C PHE A 126 2.00 -10.37 -1.07
N TRP A 127 1.52 -11.59 -1.31
CA TRP A 127 0.76 -11.88 -2.53
C TRP A 127 -0.63 -11.21 -2.60
N SER A 128 -1.21 -10.88 -1.44
CA SER A 128 -2.38 -10.00 -1.32
C SER A 128 -2.03 -8.56 -1.72
N MET A 129 -0.91 -8.03 -1.24
CA MET A 129 -0.42 -6.69 -1.57
C MET A 129 -0.14 -6.51 -3.06
N VAL A 130 0.35 -7.55 -3.76
CA VAL A 130 0.65 -7.50 -5.19
C VAL A 130 -0.59 -7.13 -6.02
N LYS A 131 -1.78 -7.65 -5.70
CA LYS A 131 -3.00 -7.43 -6.49
C LYS A 131 -2.77 -7.67 -8.00
N HIS A 132 -2.83 -6.59 -8.80
CA HIS A 132 -2.58 -6.56 -10.24
C HIS A 132 -1.22 -5.90 -10.59
N ASP A 133 -0.43 -5.49 -9.61
CA ASP A 133 0.92 -4.98 -9.83
C ASP A 133 1.88 -6.11 -10.22
N HIS A 134 3.01 -5.74 -10.80
CA HIS A 134 4.12 -6.68 -11.01
C HIS A 134 4.81 -6.98 -9.66
N PRO A 135 5.08 -8.26 -9.29
CA PRO A 135 5.68 -8.59 -8.01
C PRO A 135 7.06 -7.94 -7.79
N ASP A 136 7.94 -7.96 -8.81
CA ASP A 136 9.22 -7.21 -8.76
C ASP A 136 9.02 -5.71 -8.54
N ALA A 137 8.00 -5.09 -9.18
CA ALA A 137 7.74 -3.66 -8.99
C ALA A 137 7.39 -3.32 -7.53
N LEU A 138 6.69 -4.23 -6.82
CA LEU A 138 6.39 -4.05 -5.41
C LEU A 138 7.66 -4.03 -4.56
N LEU A 139 8.57 -5.00 -4.74
CA LEU A 139 9.85 -5.03 -4.00
C LEU A 139 10.76 -3.86 -4.36
N LEU A 140 10.78 -3.45 -5.63
CA LEU A 140 11.57 -2.33 -6.10
C LEU A 140 11.18 -1.00 -5.44
N ARG A 141 9.91 -0.83 -5.01
CA ARG A 141 9.51 0.34 -4.22
C ARG A 141 10.29 0.42 -2.91
N PHE A 142 10.45 -0.70 -2.20
CA PHE A 142 11.19 -0.76 -0.94
C PHE A 142 12.69 -0.56 -1.15
N LEU A 143 13.26 -1.17 -2.19
CA LEU A 143 14.67 -0.96 -2.55
C LEU A 143 14.98 0.50 -2.86
N ARG A 144 14.18 1.15 -3.72
CA ARG A 144 14.38 2.56 -4.04
C ARG A 144 14.21 3.45 -2.81
N ALA A 145 13.19 3.19 -1.97
CA ALA A 145 12.96 3.92 -0.73
C ALA A 145 14.08 3.77 0.31
N ARG A 146 14.89 2.72 0.20
CA ARG A 146 16.05 2.46 1.08
C ARG A 146 17.37 2.51 0.33
N LYS A 147 17.42 3.24 -0.80
CA LYS A 147 18.65 3.52 -1.57
C LYS A 147 19.42 2.25 -1.93
N TRP A 148 18.67 1.20 -2.29
CA TRP A 148 19.18 -0.13 -2.65
C TRP A 148 19.88 -0.88 -1.51
N ASP A 149 19.67 -0.48 -0.25
CA ASP A 149 20.04 -1.26 0.92
C ASP A 149 19.02 -2.37 1.14
N VAL A 150 19.45 -3.61 0.92
CA VAL A 150 18.60 -4.81 0.93
C VAL A 150 18.03 -5.09 2.32
N GLU A 151 18.84 -4.95 3.37
CA GLU A 151 18.41 -5.25 4.74
C GLU A 151 17.40 -4.20 5.22
N LYS A 152 17.66 -2.91 4.96
CA LYS A 152 16.71 -1.84 5.28
C LYS A 152 15.42 -1.97 4.49
N ALA A 153 15.49 -2.37 3.22
CA ALA A 153 14.31 -2.62 2.39
C ALA A 153 13.46 -3.77 2.94
N LEU A 154 14.10 -4.86 3.38
CA LEU A 154 13.41 -5.98 4.03
C LEU A 154 12.72 -5.54 5.32
N VAL A 155 13.42 -4.80 6.19
CA VAL A 155 12.84 -4.27 7.44
C VAL A 155 11.59 -3.45 7.12
N MET A 156 11.70 -2.47 6.23
CA MET A 156 10.56 -1.62 5.84
C MET A 156 9.39 -2.43 5.28
N MET A 157 9.66 -3.43 4.44
CA MET A 157 8.63 -4.26 3.82
C MET A 157 7.86 -5.09 4.84
N ILE A 158 8.57 -5.80 5.72
CA ILE A 158 7.92 -6.66 6.72
C ILE A 158 7.19 -5.83 7.79
N SER A 159 7.73 -4.66 8.18
CA SER A 159 6.99 -3.71 9.04
C SER A 159 5.71 -3.20 8.37
N THR A 160 5.77 -2.90 7.07
CA THR A 160 4.58 -2.53 6.28
C THR A 160 3.54 -3.65 6.29
N MET A 161 3.97 -4.91 6.16
CA MET A 161 3.09 -6.07 6.20
C MET A 161 2.44 -6.24 7.57
N HIS A 162 3.20 -6.04 8.66
CA HIS A 162 2.67 -6.03 10.03
C HIS A 162 1.56 -4.98 10.18
N TRP A 163 1.86 -3.73 9.84
CA TRP A 163 0.89 -2.63 9.90
C TRP A 163 -0.35 -2.92 9.06
N ARG A 164 -0.16 -3.46 7.85
CA ARG A 164 -1.25 -3.78 6.93
C ARG A 164 -2.18 -4.86 7.47
N LEU A 165 -1.61 -5.91 8.08
CA LEU A 165 -2.33 -7.09 8.55
C LEU A 165 -2.94 -6.91 9.94
N ASN A 166 -2.18 -6.35 10.89
CA ASN A 166 -2.52 -6.37 12.32
C ASN A 166 -2.99 -5.03 12.88
N GLU A 167 -2.66 -3.91 12.22
CA GLU A 167 -3.03 -2.58 12.72
C GLU A 167 -4.16 -1.97 11.89
N MET A 168 -3.98 -1.88 10.57
CA MET A 168 -4.94 -1.20 9.69
C MET A 168 -5.95 -2.13 9.01
N HIS A 169 -5.74 -3.45 9.05
CA HIS A 169 -6.65 -4.43 8.46
C HIS A 169 -7.04 -4.07 7.02
N VAL A 170 -6.04 -3.78 6.19
CA VAL A 170 -6.29 -3.15 4.88
C VAL A 170 -7.06 -4.10 3.96
N ASP A 171 -6.64 -5.37 3.91
CA ASP A 171 -7.21 -6.33 2.96
C ASP A 171 -8.44 -7.08 3.52
N ASP A 172 -8.48 -7.36 4.81
CA ASP A 172 -9.53 -8.13 5.48
C ASP A 172 -10.69 -7.28 6.00
N ASP A 173 -10.52 -5.96 6.08
CA ASP A 173 -11.54 -5.03 6.54
C ASP A 173 -11.71 -3.82 5.60
N VAL A 174 -10.72 -2.92 5.50
CA VAL A 174 -10.88 -1.64 4.77
C VAL A 174 -11.35 -1.84 3.31
N ILE A 175 -10.67 -2.70 2.56
CA ILE A 175 -10.95 -2.94 1.14
C ILE A 175 -12.02 -4.02 0.93
N LYS A 176 -12.13 -4.98 1.84
CA LYS A 176 -13.16 -6.02 1.80
C LYS A 176 -14.56 -5.45 2.04
N ASN A 177 -14.71 -4.57 3.02
CA ASN A 177 -16.00 -4.00 3.40
C ASN A 177 -16.32 -2.75 2.58
N GLY A 178 -15.32 -1.88 2.35
CA GLY A 178 -15.45 -0.68 1.53
C GLY A 178 -16.66 0.20 1.90
N GLU A 179 -17.24 0.84 0.89
CA GLU A 179 -18.31 1.81 1.07
C GLU A 179 -19.64 1.16 1.45
N LEU A 180 -20.01 0.06 0.79
CA LEU A 180 -21.25 -0.66 1.09
C LEU A 180 -21.24 -1.22 2.52
N GLY A 181 -20.09 -1.75 2.98
CA GLY A 181 -19.96 -2.25 4.35
C GLY A 181 -20.12 -1.15 5.39
N ALA A 182 -19.62 0.06 5.12
CA ALA A 182 -19.88 1.22 5.97
C ALA A 182 -21.36 1.62 5.95
N LEU A 183 -22.02 1.59 4.78
CA LEU A 183 -23.43 1.94 4.64
C LEU A 183 -24.36 0.96 5.35
N GLN A 184 -24.01 -0.32 5.30
CA GLN A 184 -24.77 -1.42 5.92
C GLN A 184 -24.32 -1.71 7.35
N ASN A 185 -23.49 -0.85 7.96
CA ASN A 185 -23.05 -1.05 9.32
C ASN A 185 -24.26 -1.01 10.27
N THR A 186 -24.55 -2.14 10.91
CA THR A 186 -25.62 -2.27 11.92
C THR A 186 -25.06 -2.46 13.32
N SER A 187 -23.81 -2.05 13.57
CA SER A 187 -23.20 -2.20 14.89
C SER A 187 -23.99 -1.44 15.94
N THR A 188 -24.15 -2.06 17.11
CA THR A 188 -24.71 -1.39 18.30
C THR A 188 -23.67 -0.58 19.05
N ASP A 189 -22.39 -0.74 18.71
CA ASP A 189 -21.31 0.06 19.29
C ASP A 189 -21.31 1.47 18.69
N ALA A 190 -21.34 2.49 19.56
CA ALA A 190 -21.46 3.88 19.16
C ALA A 190 -20.22 4.39 18.40
N LYS A 191 -19.02 3.86 18.74
CA LYS A 191 -17.77 4.25 18.09
C LYS A 191 -17.72 3.67 16.68
N GLU A 192 -18.02 2.38 16.52
CA GLU A 192 -18.06 1.71 15.21
C GLU A 192 -19.08 2.37 14.27
N LYS A 193 -20.29 2.67 14.77
CA LYS A 193 -21.31 3.38 14.01
C LYS A 193 -20.82 4.76 13.56
N LYS A 194 -20.23 5.54 14.46
CA LYS A 194 -19.67 6.85 14.12
C LYS A 194 -18.54 6.74 13.10
N ASN A 195 -17.65 5.75 13.22
CA ASN A 195 -16.56 5.54 12.27
C ASN A 195 -17.08 5.27 10.85
N ALA A 196 -18.12 4.45 10.72
CA ALA A 196 -18.77 4.14 9.44
C ALA A 196 -19.49 5.36 8.84
N GLU A 197 -20.24 6.11 9.65
CA GLU A 197 -20.91 7.34 9.24
C GLU A 197 -19.90 8.41 8.79
N ASP A 198 -18.86 8.65 9.58
CA ASP A 198 -17.78 9.60 9.28
C ASP A 198 -17.03 9.20 8.00
N PHE A 199 -16.86 7.90 7.74
CA PHE A 199 -16.17 7.40 6.54
C PHE A 199 -16.97 7.76 5.28
N LEU A 200 -18.29 7.52 5.30
CA LEU A 200 -19.17 7.86 4.19
C LEU A 200 -19.34 9.37 4.02
N VAL A 201 -19.39 10.13 5.10
CA VAL A 201 -19.50 11.60 5.05
C VAL A 201 -18.32 12.20 4.29
N GLN A 202 -17.10 11.68 4.48
CA GLN A 202 -15.90 12.12 3.75
C GLN A 202 -15.99 11.84 2.24
N LEU A 203 -16.53 10.67 1.84
CA LEU A 203 -16.79 10.33 0.45
C LEU A 203 -17.90 11.22 -0.14
N ARG A 204 -19.07 11.30 0.51
CA ARG A 204 -20.22 12.09 0.05
C ARG A 204 -19.89 13.56 -0.19
N MET A 205 -19.11 14.16 0.71
CA MET A 205 -18.69 15.55 0.54
C MET A 205 -17.60 15.72 -0.52
N GLY A 206 -16.97 14.63 -0.97
CA GLY A 206 -15.81 14.57 -1.86
C GLY A 206 -14.57 15.21 -1.24
N LYS A 207 -14.28 14.89 0.03
CA LYS A 207 -13.15 15.46 0.77
C LYS A 207 -11.82 15.20 0.05
N SER A 208 -11.67 13.97 -0.44
CA SER A 208 -10.66 13.57 -1.40
C SER A 208 -11.29 12.74 -2.52
N TYR A 209 -10.84 12.92 -3.77
CA TYR A 209 -11.34 12.15 -4.91
C TYR A 209 -10.31 12.03 -6.03
N LEU A 210 -10.47 11.01 -6.87
CA LEU A 210 -9.59 10.69 -7.99
C LEU A 210 -10.28 11.08 -9.29
N HIS A 211 -9.65 11.90 -10.12
CA HIS A 211 -10.19 12.22 -11.44
C HIS A 211 -9.09 12.75 -12.37
N GLY A 212 -9.00 12.19 -13.57
CA GLY A 212 -8.03 12.63 -14.56
C GLY A 212 -6.59 12.24 -14.25
N VAL A 213 -5.68 12.77 -15.06
CA VAL A 213 -4.24 12.49 -15.02
C VAL A 213 -3.38 13.75 -15.16
N ASP A 214 -2.18 13.74 -14.59
CA ASP A 214 -1.18 14.79 -14.76
C ASP A 214 -0.46 14.70 -16.13
N LEU A 215 0.48 15.62 -16.41
CA LEU A 215 1.25 15.64 -17.66
C LEU A 215 2.14 14.39 -17.85
N GLU A 216 2.44 13.66 -16.79
CA GLU A 216 3.19 12.41 -16.82
C GLU A 216 2.26 11.17 -16.90
N GLY A 217 0.95 11.36 -16.88
CA GLY A 217 -0.05 10.29 -16.92
C GLY A 217 -0.38 9.69 -15.55
N ARG A 218 0.06 10.31 -14.45
CA ARG A 218 -0.26 9.86 -13.08
C ARG A 218 -1.71 10.20 -12.73
N PRO A 219 -2.49 9.27 -12.15
CA PRO A 219 -3.80 9.59 -11.61
C PRO A 219 -3.73 10.74 -10.61
N LEU A 220 -4.67 11.69 -10.72
CA LEU A 220 -4.78 12.82 -9.81
C LEU A 220 -5.68 12.47 -8.63
N CYS A 221 -5.23 12.75 -7.41
CA CYS A 221 -6.02 12.75 -6.19
C CYS A 221 -6.18 14.20 -5.70
N PHE A 222 -7.38 14.76 -5.84
CA PHE A 222 -7.70 16.08 -5.30
C PHE A 222 -8.09 15.96 -3.83
N VAL A 223 -7.52 16.80 -2.98
CA VAL A 223 -7.84 16.93 -1.56
C VAL A 223 -8.31 18.36 -1.30
N ARG A 224 -9.57 18.52 -0.90
CA ARG A 224 -10.20 19.83 -0.68
C ARG A 224 -10.08 20.24 0.78
N ALA A 225 -9.04 20.99 1.11
CA ALA A 225 -8.69 21.31 2.49
C ALA A 225 -9.79 22.09 3.23
N ARG A 226 -10.54 22.95 2.52
CA ARG A 226 -11.69 23.71 3.07
C ARG A 226 -12.79 22.84 3.70
N LEU A 227 -12.89 21.57 3.29
CA LEU A 227 -13.90 20.63 3.78
C LEU A 227 -13.48 19.91 5.06
N HIS A 228 -12.23 20.05 5.50
CA HIS A 228 -11.77 19.48 6.75
C HIS A 228 -11.99 20.44 7.91
N LYS A 229 -12.48 19.96 9.05
CA LYS A 229 -12.41 20.64 10.34
C LYS A 229 -12.06 19.63 11.43
N ALA A 230 -11.14 20.03 12.31
CA ALA A 230 -10.65 19.16 13.38
C ALA A 230 -11.80 18.70 14.30
N GLY A 231 -11.86 17.40 14.57
CA GLY A 231 -12.83 16.80 15.49
C GLY A 231 -14.23 16.51 14.92
N GLU A 232 -14.54 16.88 13.67
CA GLU A 232 -15.84 16.52 13.06
C GLU A 232 -15.91 15.01 12.74
N GLN A 233 -14.81 14.44 12.25
CA GLN A 233 -14.65 13.01 12.04
C GLN A 233 -13.68 12.41 13.07
N THR A 234 -13.88 11.15 13.44
CA THR A 234 -12.91 10.42 14.27
C THR A 234 -11.58 10.25 13.56
N GLU A 235 -10.49 10.18 14.32
CA GLU A 235 -9.14 9.91 13.80
C GLU A 235 -9.11 8.60 13.02
N GLU A 236 -9.66 7.52 13.59
CA GLU A 236 -9.75 6.21 12.94
C GLU A 236 -10.48 6.28 11.60
N SER A 237 -11.57 7.03 11.48
CA SER A 237 -12.28 7.19 10.22
C SER A 237 -11.50 8.00 9.19
N LEU A 238 -10.76 9.04 9.61
CA LEU A 238 -9.86 9.80 8.73
C LEU A 238 -8.72 8.92 8.20
N GLU A 239 -8.12 8.10 9.06
CA GLU A 239 -7.03 7.19 8.70
C GLU A 239 -7.51 6.10 7.73
N ARG A 240 -8.65 5.46 8.03
CA ARG A 240 -9.25 4.45 7.15
C ARG A 240 -9.68 5.03 5.81
N PHE A 241 -10.25 6.24 5.79
CA PHE A 241 -10.57 6.95 4.54
C PHE A 241 -9.32 7.25 3.71
N THR A 242 -8.22 7.65 4.37
CA THR A 242 -6.93 7.90 3.72
C THR A 242 -6.37 6.63 3.09
N VAL A 243 -6.33 5.52 3.83
CA VAL A 243 -5.87 4.22 3.32
C VAL A 243 -6.77 3.71 2.20
N TYR A 244 -8.08 3.80 2.36
CA TYR A 244 -9.05 3.45 1.32
C TYR A 244 -8.80 4.25 0.03
N THR A 245 -8.55 5.56 0.14
CA THR A 245 -8.26 6.42 -1.01
C THR A 245 -6.95 6.03 -1.70
N ILE A 246 -5.89 5.73 -0.93
CA ILE A 246 -4.60 5.26 -1.48
C ILE A 246 -4.78 3.94 -2.23
N GLU A 247 -5.44 2.96 -1.61
CA GLU A 247 -5.69 1.65 -2.22
C GLU A 247 -6.60 1.73 -3.44
N THR A 248 -7.55 2.66 -3.45
CA THR A 248 -8.39 2.92 -4.62
C THR A 248 -7.60 3.60 -5.73
N ALA A 249 -6.70 4.52 -5.41
CA ALA A 249 -5.78 5.14 -6.37
C ALA A 249 -4.86 4.11 -7.03
N ARG A 250 -4.41 3.08 -6.27
CA ARG A 250 -3.64 1.96 -6.83
C ARG A 250 -4.40 1.22 -7.94
N MET A 251 -5.72 1.11 -7.85
CA MET A 251 -6.54 0.48 -8.90
C MET A 251 -6.57 1.27 -10.22
N LEU A 252 -6.17 2.54 -10.19
CA LEU A 252 -6.10 3.45 -11.34
C LEU A 252 -4.69 3.54 -11.96
N LEU A 253 -3.69 2.83 -11.41
CA LEU A 253 -2.32 2.83 -11.95
C LEU A 253 -2.18 1.86 -13.12
N ARG A 254 -1.55 2.28 -14.22
CA ARG A 254 -1.27 1.40 -15.36
C ARG A 254 0.19 1.52 -15.75
N PRO A 255 0.92 0.38 -15.91
CA PRO A 255 2.30 0.42 -16.37
C PRO A 255 2.46 1.31 -17.62
N PRO A 256 3.51 2.14 -17.71
CA PRO A 256 4.65 2.21 -16.79
C PRO A 256 4.44 3.12 -15.56
N ILE A 257 3.24 3.66 -15.37
CA ILE A 257 2.91 4.59 -14.29
C ILE A 257 2.63 3.82 -12.99
N ASP A 258 3.44 4.10 -11.96
CA ASP A 258 3.39 3.43 -10.66
C ASP A 258 3.20 4.39 -9.48
N THR A 259 2.93 5.67 -9.76
CA THR A 259 2.72 6.73 -8.76
C THR A 259 1.50 7.60 -9.07
N ALA A 260 0.97 8.25 -8.04
CA ALA A 260 -0.11 9.22 -8.15
C ALA A 260 0.36 10.65 -7.83
N THR A 261 -0.41 11.63 -8.29
CA THR A 261 -0.20 13.06 -7.98
C THR A 261 -1.31 13.55 -7.05
N ILE A 262 -0.94 14.18 -5.93
CA ILE A 262 -1.91 14.74 -4.97
C ILE A 262 -2.01 16.24 -5.20
N VAL A 263 -3.23 16.76 -5.35
CA VAL A 263 -3.52 18.18 -5.43
C VAL A 263 -4.22 18.60 -4.14
N PHE A 264 -3.50 19.29 -3.25
CA PHE A 264 -4.11 19.95 -2.10
C PHE A 264 -4.69 21.29 -2.56
N ASP A 265 -6.00 21.32 -2.78
CA ASP A 265 -6.75 22.56 -3.04
C ASP A 265 -6.97 23.30 -1.73
N MET A 266 -6.22 24.40 -1.57
CA MET A 266 -6.23 25.28 -0.41
C MET A 266 -7.14 26.49 -0.61
N SER A 267 -7.94 26.52 -1.67
CA SER A 267 -8.97 27.54 -1.86
C SER A 267 -9.91 27.55 -0.66
N GLU A 268 -10.16 28.74 -0.09
CA GLU A 268 -10.97 28.94 1.12
C GLU A 268 -10.42 28.26 2.39
N PHE A 269 -9.17 27.81 2.39
CA PHE A 269 -8.53 27.30 3.60
C PHE A 269 -8.34 28.41 4.65
N SER A 270 -8.61 28.06 5.90
CA SER A 270 -8.33 28.86 7.09
C SER A 270 -7.69 28.01 8.19
N MET A 271 -7.20 28.63 9.26
CA MET A 271 -6.65 27.88 10.40
C MET A 271 -7.70 26.99 11.10
N ALA A 272 -9.00 27.22 10.91
CA ALA A 272 -10.05 26.32 11.40
C ALA A 272 -10.06 24.97 10.68
N ASN A 273 -9.45 24.90 9.49
CA ASN A 273 -9.33 23.68 8.70
C ASN A 273 -8.03 22.91 8.98
N MET A 274 -7.10 23.51 9.73
CA MET A 274 -5.81 22.89 9.98
C MET A 274 -5.92 21.82 11.07
N ASP A 275 -5.56 20.59 10.70
CA ASP A 275 -5.41 19.48 11.62
C ASP A 275 -4.10 18.71 11.32
N TYR A 276 -3.23 18.61 12.32
CA TYR A 276 -1.93 17.96 12.17
C TYR A 276 -2.01 16.44 12.22
N THR A 277 -3.09 15.89 12.79
CA THR A 277 -3.27 14.44 12.95
C THR A 277 -3.34 13.72 11.60
N PRO A 278 -4.29 14.03 10.69
CA PRO A 278 -4.33 13.40 9.38
C PRO A 278 -3.09 13.74 8.53
N VAL A 279 -2.46 14.90 8.73
CA VAL A 279 -1.21 15.24 8.03
C VAL A 279 -0.08 14.31 8.44
N LYS A 280 0.12 14.09 9.74
CA LYS A 280 1.14 13.14 10.23
C LYS A 280 0.86 11.71 9.76
N PHE A 281 -0.41 11.31 9.73
CA PHE A 281 -0.79 10.00 9.21
C PHE A 281 -0.49 9.84 7.71
N MET A 282 -0.82 10.85 6.89
CA MET A 282 -0.44 10.84 5.46
C MET A 282 1.07 10.77 5.26
N ILE A 283 1.85 11.45 6.11
CA ILE A 283 3.32 11.36 6.10
C ILE A 283 3.77 9.93 6.43
N LYS A 284 3.25 9.30 7.51
CA LYS A 284 3.54 7.89 7.83
C LYS A 284 3.19 6.99 6.65
N CYS A 285 2.04 7.20 6.01
CA CYS A 285 1.64 6.43 4.84
C CYS A 285 2.69 6.50 3.73
N PHE A 286 3.11 7.68 3.29
CA PHE A 286 4.01 7.79 2.12
C PHE A 286 5.50 7.55 2.42
N GLU A 287 5.94 7.67 3.68
CA GLU A 287 7.33 7.45 4.08
C GLU A 287 7.61 6.05 4.66
N ALA A 288 6.58 5.37 5.18
CA ALA A 288 6.72 4.07 5.84
C ALA A 288 5.95 2.94 5.14
N ASN A 289 4.67 3.14 4.83
CA ASN A 289 3.74 2.04 4.49
C ASN A 289 3.45 1.90 2.99
N TYR A 290 3.58 2.98 2.23
CA TYR A 290 3.39 3.05 0.78
C TYR A 290 4.58 3.73 0.11
N PRO A 291 5.82 3.20 0.30
CA PRO A 291 7.00 3.79 -0.30
C PRO A 291 6.84 3.94 -1.81
N GLU A 292 7.44 5.00 -2.34
CA GLU A 292 7.53 5.22 -3.78
C GLU A 292 6.19 5.18 -4.53
N SER A 293 5.08 5.46 -3.83
CA SER A 293 3.72 5.55 -4.42
C SER A 293 3.30 6.99 -4.72
N LEU A 294 3.97 7.96 -4.11
CA LEU A 294 3.76 9.39 -4.31
C LEU A 294 4.72 9.92 -5.39
N GLY A 295 4.16 10.45 -6.48
CA GLY A 295 4.90 11.09 -7.56
C GLY A 295 5.18 12.56 -7.26
N THR A 296 4.10 13.34 -7.17
CA THR A 296 4.15 14.78 -6.92
C THR A 296 3.03 15.21 -5.97
N VAL A 297 3.28 16.24 -5.16
CA VAL A 297 2.28 16.94 -4.35
C VAL A 297 2.21 18.38 -4.82
N LEU A 298 1.01 18.84 -5.21
CA LEU A 298 0.74 20.20 -5.64
C LEU A 298 -0.10 20.88 -4.57
N VAL A 299 0.48 21.87 -3.89
CA VAL A 299 -0.23 22.72 -2.95
C VAL A 299 -0.75 23.93 -3.72
N TYR A 300 -2.05 23.92 -3.98
CA TYR A 300 -2.70 24.87 -4.88
C TYR A 300 -3.46 25.95 -4.11
N ARG A 301 -3.22 27.23 -4.45
CA ARG A 301 -3.87 28.42 -3.84
C ARG A 301 -3.71 28.51 -2.32
N ALA A 302 -2.57 28.08 -1.79
CA ALA A 302 -2.28 28.22 -0.36
C ALA A 302 -2.32 29.70 0.09
N PRO A 303 -3.12 30.05 1.12
CA PRO A 303 -3.11 31.39 1.68
C PRO A 303 -1.78 31.67 2.39
N TRP A 304 -1.42 32.95 2.55
CA TRP A 304 -0.13 33.35 3.15
C TRP A 304 0.11 32.75 4.55
N VAL A 305 -0.96 32.54 5.33
CA VAL A 305 -0.91 31.92 6.67
C VAL A 305 -0.38 30.48 6.62
N PHE A 306 -0.59 29.78 5.50
CA PHE A 306 -0.10 28.42 5.31
C PHE A 306 1.43 28.33 5.28
N ASN A 307 2.16 29.43 5.03
CA ASN A 307 3.62 29.41 5.10
C ASN A 307 4.14 28.99 6.50
N ALA A 308 3.45 29.39 7.57
CA ALA A 308 3.81 28.99 8.93
C ALA A 308 3.55 27.49 9.14
N VAL A 309 2.40 27.00 8.68
CA VAL A 309 2.04 25.57 8.70
C VAL A 309 3.06 24.75 7.92
N TRP A 310 3.39 25.19 6.70
CA TRP A 310 4.36 24.51 5.84
C TRP A 310 5.74 24.45 6.47
N SER A 311 6.19 25.51 7.16
CA SER A 311 7.47 25.47 7.88
C SER A 311 7.52 24.37 8.94
N ILE A 312 6.37 24.06 9.58
CA ILE A 312 6.26 22.98 10.56
C ILE A 312 6.21 21.62 9.83
N VAL A 313 5.30 21.46 8.86
CA VAL A 313 5.11 20.22 8.11
C VAL A 313 6.38 19.80 7.38
N LYS A 314 7.08 20.74 6.76
CA LYS A 314 8.36 20.49 6.08
C LYS A 314 9.42 19.93 7.04
N GLY A 315 9.41 20.33 8.31
CA GLY A 315 10.30 19.77 9.33
C GLY A 315 9.99 18.32 9.72
N TRP A 316 8.80 17.82 9.36
CA TRP A 316 8.42 16.42 9.54
C TRP A 316 8.75 15.56 8.33
N LEU A 317 8.81 16.12 7.13
CA LEU A 317 9.02 15.36 5.91
C LEU A 317 10.47 14.93 5.76
N ASP A 318 10.68 13.70 5.28
CA ASP A 318 11.99 13.31 4.79
C ASP A 318 12.35 14.13 3.52
N PRO A 319 13.65 14.32 3.21
CA PRO A 319 14.06 15.15 2.07
C PRO A 319 13.51 14.72 0.72
N VAL A 320 13.26 13.42 0.49
CA VAL A 320 12.72 12.90 -0.76
C VAL A 320 11.25 13.29 -0.91
N VAL A 321 10.42 13.09 0.11
CA VAL A 321 9.01 13.51 0.06
C VAL A 321 8.89 15.04 0.04
N ALA A 322 9.69 15.76 0.83
CA ALA A 322 9.72 17.23 0.79
C ALA A 322 10.07 17.77 -0.61
N GLY A 323 10.95 17.09 -1.34
CA GLY A 323 11.34 17.44 -2.71
C GLY A 323 10.23 17.24 -3.76
N LYS A 324 9.19 16.46 -3.44
CA LYS A 324 8.03 16.22 -4.32
C LYS A 324 6.93 17.28 -4.15
N VAL A 325 7.05 18.19 -3.18
CA VAL A 325 6.05 19.22 -2.89
C VAL A 325 6.33 20.49 -3.71
N HIS A 326 5.36 20.88 -4.52
CA HIS A 326 5.38 22.09 -5.33
C HIS A 326 4.20 23.00 -4.98
N PHE A 327 4.43 24.30 -5.01
CA PHE A 327 3.42 25.30 -4.73
C PHE A 327 2.98 25.96 -6.03
N ALA A 328 1.67 26.07 -6.23
CA ALA A 328 1.07 26.80 -7.33
C ALA A 328 0.02 27.79 -6.79
N LYS A 329 0.14 29.06 -7.12
CA LYS A 329 -0.78 30.13 -6.71
C LYS A 329 -1.86 30.39 -7.75
N THR A 330 -1.55 30.15 -9.03
CA THR A 330 -2.43 30.41 -10.17
C THR A 330 -2.67 29.14 -10.97
N VAL A 331 -3.75 29.10 -11.76
CA VAL A 331 -4.01 27.97 -12.65
C VAL A 331 -2.88 27.79 -13.68
N ASP A 332 -2.23 28.87 -14.12
CA ASP A 332 -1.07 28.80 -15.02
C ASP A 332 0.10 28.05 -14.38
N GLU A 333 0.40 28.32 -13.11
CA GLU A 333 1.44 27.62 -12.37
C GLU A 333 1.08 26.14 -12.17
N LEU A 334 -0.19 25.84 -11.86
CA LEU A 334 -0.68 24.46 -11.75
C LEU A 334 -0.60 23.73 -13.10
N SER A 335 -0.79 24.46 -14.20
CA SER A 335 -0.75 23.94 -15.57
C SER A 335 0.63 23.48 -16.02
N ASN A 336 1.69 23.83 -15.27
CA ASN A 336 3.03 23.28 -15.48
C ASN A 336 3.13 21.78 -15.10
N TYR A 337 2.14 21.27 -14.38
CA TYR A 337 2.09 19.88 -13.88
C TYR A 337 0.88 19.12 -14.40
N ILE A 338 -0.27 19.78 -14.55
CA ILE A 338 -1.55 19.16 -14.93
C ILE A 338 -2.10 19.85 -16.19
N PRO A 339 -2.57 19.14 -17.23
CA PRO A 339 -3.26 19.80 -18.34
C PRO A 339 -4.46 20.63 -17.85
N ARG A 340 -4.67 21.85 -18.38
CA ARG A 340 -5.85 22.67 -18.00
C ARG A 340 -7.17 21.94 -18.16
N SER A 341 -7.29 21.08 -19.17
CA SER A 341 -8.43 20.21 -19.42
C SER A 341 -8.64 19.09 -18.39
N GLN A 342 -7.77 18.97 -17.39
CA GLN A 342 -7.86 18.02 -16.27
C GLN A 342 -8.02 18.77 -14.93
N ILE A 343 -8.07 20.11 -14.95
CA ILE A 343 -8.26 20.95 -13.76
C ILE A 343 -9.73 21.40 -13.73
N PRO A 344 -10.48 21.10 -12.65
CA PRO A 344 -11.89 21.48 -12.54
C PRO A 344 -12.16 22.98 -12.78
N THR A 345 -13.32 23.30 -13.38
CA THR A 345 -13.71 24.69 -13.66
C THR A 345 -13.85 25.56 -12.41
N ASP A 346 -14.29 24.98 -11.27
CA ASP A 346 -14.34 25.69 -9.99
C ASP A 346 -12.94 26.01 -9.44
N GLN A 347 -11.92 25.32 -9.96
CA GLN A 347 -10.51 25.58 -9.72
C GLN A 347 -9.87 26.44 -10.82
N GLY A 348 -10.62 26.90 -11.81
CA GLY A 348 -10.16 27.81 -12.86
C GLY A 348 -9.53 27.13 -14.09
N GLY A 349 -9.63 25.80 -14.19
CA GLY A 349 -9.29 25.05 -15.40
C GLY A 349 -10.46 24.88 -16.36
N ASP A 350 -10.34 23.93 -17.27
CA ASP A 350 -11.30 23.69 -18.37
C ASP A 350 -12.11 22.39 -18.19
N GLU A 351 -11.84 21.61 -17.13
CA GLU A 351 -12.55 20.36 -16.85
C GLU A 351 -13.95 20.65 -16.27
N LYS A 352 -14.98 20.23 -17.01
CA LYS A 352 -16.41 20.44 -16.65
C LYS A 352 -17.00 19.29 -15.86
N TRP A 353 -16.18 18.30 -15.49
CA TRP A 353 -16.58 17.24 -14.59
C TRP A 353 -16.78 17.78 -13.16
N GLU A 354 -17.87 17.35 -12.54
CA GLU A 354 -18.19 17.68 -11.15
C GLU A 354 -18.18 16.41 -10.31
N TYR A 355 -17.58 16.48 -9.13
CA TYR A 355 -17.61 15.38 -8.18
C TYR A 355 -19.06 15.08 -7.78
N LYS A 356 -19.50 13.85 -8.06
CA LYS A 356 -20.76 13.29 -7.57
C LYS A 356 -20.45 11.96 -6.91
N TYR A 357 -21.10 11.73 -5.78
CA TYR A 357 -21.00 10.47 -5.06
C TYR A 357 -22.22 9.60 -5.38
N PRO A 358 -22.13 8.63 -6.33
CA PRO A 358 -23.17 7.63 -6.46
C PRO A 358 -23.14 6.73 -5.22
N GLU A 359 -24.25 6.65 -4.49
CA GLU A 359 -24.35 5.76 -3.32
C GLU A 359 -24.14 4.29 -3.73
N PRO A 360 -23.58 3.45 -2.83
CA PRO A 360 -23.57 2.00 -3.00
C PRO A 360 -24.96 1.46 -3.33
N VAL A 361 -25.07 0.55 -4.31
CA VAL A 361 -26.35 -0.04 -4.69
C VAL A 361 -26.54 -1.42 -4.04
N PRO A 362 -27.77 -1.80 -3.65
CA PRO A 362 -28.03 -3.13 -3.11
C PRO A 362 -27.54 -4.23 -4.06
N GLY A 363 -26.77 -5.18 -3.52
CA GLY A 363 -26.26 -6.33 -4.27
C GLY A 363 -24.99 -6.10 -5.10
N GLU A 364 -24.40 -4.89 -5.10
CA GLU A 364 -23.17 -4.62 -5.90
C GLU A 364 -21.97 -5.49 -5.52
N ASN A 365 -21.96 -6.04 -4.30
CA ASN A 365 -20.92 -6.95 -3.78
C ASN A 365 -21.39 -8.42 -3.70
N ASP A 366 -22.53 -8.79 -4.29
CA ASP A 366 -23.07 -10.15 -4.13
C ASP A 366 -22.13 -11.25 -4.65
N LYS A 367 -21.32 -10.94 -5.68
CA LYS A 367 -20.27 -11.85 -6.15
C LYS A 367 -19.29 -12.26 -5.04
N MET A 368 -19.02 -11.40 -4.05
CA MET A 368 -18.13 -11.72 -2.94
C MET A 368 -18.67 -12.84 -2.02
N LYS A 369 -19.97 -13.15 -2.10
CA LYS A 369 -20.62 -14.25 -1.38
C LYS A 369 -20.50 -15.59 -2.12
N GLU A 370 -20.11 -15.57 -3.40
CA GLU A 370 -19.95 -16.77 -4.23
C GLU A 370 -18.61 -17.46 -3.92
N GLU A 371 -18.62 -18.40 -2.96
CA GLU A 371 -17.37 -19.05 -2.52
C GLU A 371 -16.76 -20.00 -3.56
N ALA A 372 -17.57 -20.70 -4.37
CA ALA A 372 -17.04 -21.67 -5.32
C ALA A 372 -16.22 -21.03 -6.47
N PRO A 373 -16.73 -20.02 -7.22
CA PRO A 373 -15.94 -19.34 -8.24
C PRO A 373 -14.72 -18.62 -7.66
N LYS A 374 -14.87 -18.01 -6.49
CA LYS A 374 -13.79 -17.35 -5.75
C LYS A 374 -12.66 -18.34 -5.43
N LEU A 375 -12.99 -19.51 -4.89
CA LEU A 375 -12.01 -20.54 -4.54
C LEU A 375 -11.29 -21.07 -5.79
N GLU A 376 -12.00 -21.27 -6.90
CA GLU A 376 -11.38 -21.71 -8.16
C GLU A 376 -10.40 -20.67 -8.71
N LEU A 377 -10.77 -19.38 -8.70
CA LEU A 377 -9.87 -18.29 -9.11
C LEU A 377 -8.68 -18.12 -8.17
N GLN A 378 -8.86 -18.37 -6.86
CA GLN A 378 -7.77 -18.38 -5.88
C GLN A 378 -6.82 -19.55 -6.07
N LYS A 379 -7.32 -20.75 -6.42
CA LYS A 379 -6.49 -21.90 -6.79
C LYS A 379 -5.68 -21.62 -8.06
N GLU A 380 -6.33 -21.06 -9.10
CA GLU A 380 -5.63 -20.62 -10.31
C GLU A 380 -4.54 -19.59 -9.95
N ARG A 381 -4.87 -18.61 -9.11
CA ARG A 381 -3.90 -17.61 -8.63
C ARG A 381 -2.72 -18.28 -7.92
N GLN A 382 -2.97 -19.25 -7.04
CA GLN A 382 -1.92 -19.95 -6.31
C GLN A 382 -0.99 -20.71 -7.26
N GLN A 383 -1.51 -21.36 -8.29
CA GLN A 383 -0.69 -22.03 -9.31
C GLN A 383 0.22 -21.04 -10.05
N ILE A 384 -0.28 -19.84 -10.37
CA ILE A 384 0.51 -18.79 -11.02
C ILE A 384 1.57 -18.24 -10.03
N VAL A 385 1.22 -18.07 -8.76
CA VAL A 385 2.16 -17.68 -7.69
C VAL A 385 3.28 -18.71 -7.56
N ASP A 386 2.96 -20.00 -7.46
CA ASP A 386 3.96 -21.08 -7.36
C ASP A 386 4.88 -21.09 -8.57
N LYS A 387 4.34 -20.84 -9.77
CA LYS A 387 5.13 -20.66 -10.99
C LYS A 387 6.05 -19.45 -10.90
N TYR A 388 5.56 -18.30 -10.43
CA TYR A 388 6.38 -17.10 -10.29
C TYR A 388 7.52 -17.34 -9.29
N GLU A 389 7.23 -17.94 -8.15
CA GLU A 389 8.25 -18.26 -7.16
C GLU A 389 9.30 -19.24 -7.70
N ALA A 390 8.89 -20.25 -8.47
CA ALA A 390 9.82 -21.14 -9.15
C ALA A 390 10.78 -20.37 -10.08
N THR A 391 10.25 -19.45 -10.91
CA THR A 391 11.10 -18.61 -11.79
C THR A 391 12.05 -17.70 -11.01
N VAL A 392 11.65 -17.23 -9.83
CA VAL A 392 12.50 -16.45 -8.93
C VAL A 392 13.60 -17.31 -8.31
N LEU A 393 13.25 -18.51 -7.83
CA LEU A 393 14.22 -19.46 -7.25
C LEU A 393 15.26 -19.91 -8.28
N GLU A 394 14.84 -20.23 -9.50
CA GLU A 394 15.75 -20.56 -10.61
C GLU A 394 16.70 -19.41 -10.90
N TRP A 395 16.18 -18.18 -10.95
CA TRP A 395 17.00 -16.99 -11.15
C TRP A 395 17.98 -16.72 -10.00
N ILE A 396 17.58 -16.98 -8.75
CA ILE A 396 18.45 -16.90 -7.57
C ILE A 396 19.57 -17.94 -7.67
N HIS A 397 19.23 -19.20 -7.95
CA HIS A 397 20.20 -20.31 -8.03
C HIS A 397 21.19 -20.16 -9.18
N ALA A 398 20.72 -19.66 -10.33
CA ALA A 398 21.59 -19.40 -11.47
C ALA A 398 22.59 -18.26 -11.20
N GLY A 399 22.30 -17.34 -10.26
CA GLY A 399 23.20 -16.27 -9.89
C GLY A 399 23.67 -15.46 -11.11
N ASP A 400 24.96 -15.14 -11.16
CA ASP A 400 25.53 -14.37 -12.28
C ASP A 400 25.65 -15.16 -13.60
N SER A 401 25.30 -16.46 -13.61
CA SER A 401 25.28 -17.29 -14.82
C SER A 401 23.96 -17.22 -15.59
N ALA A 402 22.88 -16.67 -14.99
CA ALA A 402 21.61 -16.49 -15.67
C ALA A 402 21.71 -15.45 -16.80
N SER A 403 21.09 -15.76 -17.94
CA SER A 403 20.71 -14.74 -18.92
C SER A 403 19.72 -13.77 -18.25
N LEU A 404 20.17 -12.55 -17.96
CA LEU A 404 19.33 -11.51 -17.36
C LEU A 404 18.07 -11.23 -18.19
N GLU A 405 18.18 -11.31 -19.51
CA GLU A 405 17.07 -11.01 -20.41
C GLU A 405 16.03 -12.13 -20.42
N ASP A 406 16.44 -13.39 -20.50
CA ASP A 406 15.51 -14.52 -20.60
C ASP A 406 14.81 -14.78 -19.26
N ALA A 407 15.56 -14.73 -18.15
CA ALA A 407 15.00 -14.86 -16.81
C ALA A 407 13.95 -13.76 -16.53
N ARG A 408 14.23 -12.52 -16.96
CA ARG A 408 13.28 -11.42 -16.82
C ARG A 408 12.04 -11.61 -17.70
N LYS A 409 12.21 -11.98 -18.98
CA LYS A 409 11.08 -12.21 -19.90
C LYS A 409 10.12 -13.26 -19.36
N GLU A 410 10.64 -14.33 -18.78
CA GLU A 410 9.82 -15.39 -18.19
C GLU A 410 9.06 -14.88 -16.96
N ARG A 411 9.73 -14.19 -16.03
CA ARG A 411 9.08 -13.57 -14.87
C ARG A 411 8.00 -12.57 -15.28
N ASP A 412 8.28 -11.71 -16.25
CA ASP A 412 7.33 -10.72 -16.80
C ASP A 412 6.08 -11.41 -17.37
N ALA A 413 6.25 -12.54 -18.08
CA ALA A 413 5.14 -13.30 -18.65
C ALA A 413 4.25 -13.96 -17.56
N VAL A 414 4.83 -14.38 -16.44
CA VAL A 414 4.07 -14.91 -15.29
C VAL A 414 3.42 -13.79 -14.49
N ALA A 415 4.08 -12.64 -14.34
CA ALA A 415 3.49 -11.45 -13.74
C ALA A 415 2.23 -10.98 -14.49
N GLU A 416 2.24 -11.05 -15.83
CA GLU A 416 1.06 -10.72 -16.63
C GLU A 416 -0.10 -11.72 -16.40
N GLN A 417 0.20 -13.00 -16.18
CA GLN A 417 -0.81 -13.99 -15.77
C GLN A 417 -1.41 -13.64 -14.40
N LEU A 418 -0.59 -13.22 -13.43
CA LEU A 418 -1.07 -12.75 -12.12
C LEU A 418 -1.98 -11.53 -12.25
N ARG A 419 -1.62 -10.59 -13.13
CA ARG A 419 -2.41 -9.38 -13.41
C ARG A 419 -3.78 -9.73 -13.99
N VAL A 420 -3.81 -10.57 -15.04
CA VAL A 420 -5.06 -11.00 -15.69
C VAL A 420 -5.94 -11.80 -14.73
N ASN A 421 -5.37 -12.74 -13.97
CA ASN A 421 -6.11 -13.49 -12.97
C ASN A 421 -6.68 -12.57 -11.88
N TYR A 422 -5.92 -11.57 -11.39
CA TYR A 422 -6.43 -10.64 -10.38
C TYR A 422 -7.70 -9.93 -10.84
N TRP A 423 -7.77 -9.46 -12.09
CA TRP A 423 -8.97 -8.77 -12.58
C TRP A 423 -10.18 -9.68 -12.74
N LYS A 424 -10.00 -11.01 -12.87
CA LYS A 424 -11.09 -11.98 -12.75
C LYS A 424 -11.50 -12.20 -11.30
N LEU A 425 -10.53 -12.20 -10.37
CA LEU A 425 -10.74 -12.41 -8.94
C LEU A 425 -11.32 -11.17 -8.23
N ASP A 426 -11.01 -9.96 -8.71
CA ASP A 426 -11.36 -8.67 -8.11
C ASP A 426 -12.84 -8.56 -7.64
N PRO A 427 -13.85 -8.96 -8.44
CA PRO A 427 -15.25 -8.91 -8.03
C PRO A 427 -15.60 -9.78 -6.82
N TYR A 428 -14.75 -10.75 -6.47
CA TYR A 428 -14.95 -11.70 -5.38
C TYR A 428 -14.20 -11.32 -4.09
N VAL A 429 -13.24 -10.40 -4.16
CA VAL A 429 -12.33 -10.10 -3.03
C VAL A 429 -12.32 -8.64 -2.60
N ARG A 430 -12.87 -7.73 -3.41
CA ARG A 430 -12.89 -6.28 -3.12
C ARG A 430 -14.31 -5.72 -3.25
N ALA A 431 -14.73 -4.94 -2.26
CA ALA A 431 -15.96 -4.17 -2.35
C ALA A 431 -15.91 -3.13 -3.48
N ARG A 432 -17.03 -2.95 -4.18
CA ARG A 432 -17.15 -1.93 -5.23
C ARG A 432 -16.98 -0.53 -4.65
N SER A 433 -16.18 0.27 -5.34
CA SER A 433 -15.96 1.69 -5.06
C SER A 433 -16.87 2.57 -5.91
N LEU A 434 -16.92 3.85 -5.59
CA LEU A 434 -17.56 4.84 -6.44
C LEU A 434 -17.01 4.84 -7.87
N TYR A 435 -15.73 4.48 -8.07
CA TYR A 435 -15.10 4.43 -9.40
C TYR A 435 -15.53 3.20 -10.21
N ASP A 436 -15.94 2.12 -9.54
CA ASP A 436 -16.61 1.01 -10.21
C ASP A 436 -18.01 1.44 -10.65
N ARG A 437 -18.78 2.09 -9.75
CA ARG A 437 -20.15 2.59 -10.07
C ARG A 437 -20.17 3.66 -11.15
N MET A 438 -19.16 4.52 -11.18
CA MET A 438 -19.01 5.55 -12.22
C MET A 438 -18.57 4.97 -13.57
N GLY A 439 -18.14 3.70 -13.63
CA GLY A 439 -17.61 3.10 -14.85
C GLY A 439 -16.17 3.51 -15.17
N VAL A 440 -15.45 4.08 -14.19
CA VAL A 440 -14.02 4.43 -14.33
C VAL A 440 -13.17 3.18 -14.28
N ILE A 441 -13.45 2.27 -13.36
CA ILE A 441 -12.86 0.93 -13.32
C ILE A 441 -13.85 -0.01 -14.02
N GLN A 442 -13.48 -0.47 -15.21
CA GLN A 442 -14.27 -1.39 -16.03
C GLN A 442 -13.74 -2.83 -15.91
N GLU A 443 -14.48 -3.77 -16.49
CA GLU A 443 -14.11 -5.19 -16.56
C GLU A 443 -12.68 -5.38 -17.09
N GLY A 444 -11.97 -6.36 -16.53
CA GLY A 444 -10.57 -6.64 -16.89
C GLY A 444 -9.57 -5.57 -16.45
N GLY A 445 -10.00 -4.61 -15.62
CA GLY A 445 -9.16 -3.49 -15.21
C GLY A 445 -8.95 -2.46 -16.32
N LYS A 446 -9.87 -2.33 -17.27
CA LYS A 446 -9.81 -1.22 -18.20
C LYS A 446 -10.17 0.08 -17.46
N LEU A 447 -9.44 1.15 -17.75
CA LEU A 447 -9.72 2.47 -17.19
C LEU A 447 -10.37 3.37 -18.23
N ASP A 448 -11.39 4.09 -17.79
CA ASP A 448 -12.02 5.15 -18.56
C ASP A 448 -12.36 6.31 -17.63
N PHE A 449 -11.51 7.33 -17.57
CA PHE A 449 -11.77 8.51 -16.73
C PHE A 449 -12.96 9.34 -17.21
N TYR A 450 -13.49 9.07 -18.41
CA TYR A 450 -14.61 9.78 -19.04
C TYR A 450 -15.63 8.80 -19.62
N PRO A 451 -16.21 7.93 -18.77
CA PRO A 451 -17.14 6.93 -19.23
C PRO A 451 -18.37 7.61 -19.81
N LYS A 452 -18.86 7.10 -20.96
CA LYS A 452 -20.13 7.56 -21.50
C LYS A 452 -21.23 7.28 -20.48
N ALA A 453 -22.12 8.25 -20.28
CA ALA A 453 -23.31 8.02 -19.47
C ALA A 453 -24.01 6.75 -19.96
N PRO A 454 -24.37 5.80 -19.07
CA PRO A 454 -25.10 4.63 -19.49
C PRO A 454 -26.37 5.08 -20.22
N GLU A 455 -26.63 4.52 -21.40
CA GLU A 455 -27.93 4.68 -22.03
C GLU A 455 -28.99 4.26 -21.02
N PRO A 456 -30.06 5.06 -20.81
CA PRO A 456 -31.09 4.69 -19.86
C PRO A 456 -31.55 3.28 -20.21
N ALA A 457 -31.44 2.36 -19.24
CA ALA A 457 -31.91 1.00 -19.40
C ALA A 457 -33.34 1.08 -19.94
N ALA A 458 -33.55 0.55 -21.15
CA ALA A 458 -34.87 0.47 -21.73
C ALA A 458 -35.76 -0.19 -20.69
N ALA A 459 -36.73 0.57 -20.16
CA ALA A 459 -37.66 0.06 -19.18
C ALA A 459 -38.19 -1.26 -19.73
N ALA A 460 -37.95 -2.35 -18.99
CA ALA A 460 -38.53 -3.64 -19.33
C ALA A 460 -40.02 -3.39 -19.53
N ALA A 461 -40.48 -3.58 -20.77
CA ALA A 461 -41.88 -3.40 -21.12
C ALA A 461 -42.69 -4.22 -20.12
N ALA A 462 -43.57 -3.56 -19.37
CA ALA A 462 -44.51 -4.25 -18.50
C ALA A 462 -45.21 -5.32 -19.35
N PRO A 463 -45.34 -6.57 -18.84
CA PRO A 463 -46.04 -7.60 -19.59
C PRO A 463 -47.45 -7.08 -19.90
N ALA A 464 -47.81 -7.13 -21.19
CA ALA A 464 -49.13 -6.75 -21.65
C ALA A 464 -50.14 -7.57 -20.84
N THR A 465 -51.03 -6.89 -20.12
CA THR A 465 -52.21 -7.50 -19.52
C THR A 465 -53.07 -8.06 -20.65
N GLU A 466 -53.02 -9.36 -20.86
CA GLU A 466 -54.04 -10.07 -21.61
C GLU A 466 -55.35 -9.93 -20.84
N THR A 467 -56.27 -9.15 -21.39
CA THR A 467 -57.66 -9.11 -20.93
C THR A 467 -58.35 -10.32 -21.51
N SER A 468 -58.70 -11.27 -20.64
CA SER A 468 -59.61 -12.38 -20.97
C SER A 468 -60.98 -11.81 -21.35
N ALA A 469 -61.61 -12.36 -22.39
CA ALA A 469 -62.88 -11.88 -22.93
C ALA A 469 -64.12 -12.35 -22.14
N ASP A 470 -63.96 -12.88 -20.93
CA ASP A 470 -65.03 -13.58 -20.20
C ASP A 470 -65.55 -12.89 -18.93
N ASP A 471 -65.20 -11.62 -18.68
CA ASP A 471 -65.82 -10.85 -17.58
C ASP A 471 -66.88 -9.86 -18.12
N LEU A 472 -68.01 -10.42 -18.54
CA LEU A 472 -69.30 -9.73 -18.60
C LEU A 472 -70.35 -10.61 -17.91
N ASP A 473 -70.71 -10.25 -16.68
CA ASP A 473 -72.04 -10.39 -16.10
C ASP A 473 -72.28 -9.30 -15.05
#